data_AF-A0A433TMZ0-F1
#
_entry.id   AF-A0A433TMZ0-F1
#
_cell.length_a   1.000
_cell.length_b   1.000
_cell.length_c   1.000
_cell.angle_alpha   90.00
_cell.angle_beta   90.00
_cell.angle_gamma   90.00
#
_symmetry.space_group_name_H-M   'P 1'
#
loop_
_entity.id
_entity.type
_entity.pdbx_description
1 polymer ?
#
loop_
_entity_poly.entity_id
_entity_poly.type
_entity_poly.pdbx_seq_one_letter_code
_entity_poly.pdbx_strand_id
1 'polypeptide(L)'
;MSDRKSSCSKLEGVDMMLDTGNTSGDGTGNTSGDGTGNTSGDGTGNTSGDGTGNTSGDGTGNTSGDDTGNTSGDGTGNTSCYDTGNTSGDGTGNTVCDDTGNTPGCDSCNASCCDTHNTGCYDTGNTSGVGTGNTSGDGTGNTSGDGTGNTSGDGTGNTSGDGTGNP
;
A
#
# COMPACT_ATOMS: atom_id res chain seq x y z
N MET A 1 35.64 -12.21 0.75
CA MET A 1 35.28 -11.34 1.88
C MET A 1 35.27 -9.92 1.35
N SER A 2 34.18 -9.46 0.72
CA SER A 2 32.97 -8.91 1.37
C SER A 2 33.32 -7.94 2.47
N ASP A 3 33.37 -6.66 2.12
CA ASP A 3 33.03 -5.51 2.95
C ASP A 3 32.77 -4.34 1.99
N ARG A 4 31.72 -4.45 1.16
CA ARG A 4 31.12 -3.26 0.57
C ARG A 4 30.38 -2.58 1.72
N LYS A 5 31.03 -1.56 2.29
CA LYS A 5 30.45 -0.70 3.32
C LYS A 5 29.15 -0.12 2.77
N SER A 6 28.03 -0.58 3.32
CA SER A 6 26.74 0.09 3.26
C SER A 6 26.97 1.53 3.72
N SER A 7 26.81 2.48 2.81
CA SER A 7 26.99 3.91 3.10
C SER A 7 25.67 4.48 3.59
N CYS A 8 25.24 4.06 4.80
CA CYS A 8 24.14 4.71 5.50
C CYS A 8 24.62 6.07 5.99
N SER A 9 24.33 7.14 5.23
CA SER A 9 24.61 8.50 5.68
C SER A 9 23.51 8.93 6.65
N LYS A 10 23.76 8.82 7.96
CA LYS A 10 22.95 9.49 8.98
C LYS A 10 23.11 11.00 8.85
N LEU A 11 22.20 11.62 8.10
CA LEU A 11 21.94 13.05 8.18
C LEU A 11 20.60 13.18 8.90
N GLU A 12 20.60 13.90 10.01
CA GLU A 12 19.43 14.22 10.86
C GLU A 12 18.13 14.32 10.03
N GLY A 13 17.28 13.30 10.14
CA GLY A 13 15.94 13.28 9.54
C GLY A 13 15.78 12.60 8.17
N VAL A 14 16.83 12.00 7.56
CA VAL A 14 16.68 11.16 6.36
C VAL A 14 17.62 9.95 6.39
N ASP A 15 17.05 8.74 6.47
CA ASP A 15 17.80 7.48 6.31
C ASP A 15 17.72 7.02 4.85
N MET A 16 18.87 6.82 4.21
CA MET A 16 18.97 6.39 2.81
C MET A 16 19.95 5.21 2.64
N MET A 17 19.53 4.20 1.89
CA MET A 17 20.38 3.07 1.46
C MET A 17 20.25 2.83 -0.04
N LEU A 18 21.38 2.56 -0.70
CA LEU A 18 21.46 2.30 -2.14
C LEU A 18 22.38 1.08 -2.39
N ASP A 19 21.99 -0.11 -1.94
CA ASP A 19 22.61 -1.42 -2.25
C ASP A 19 21.80 -2.53 -1.54
N THR A 20 22.28 -3.76 -1.60
CA THR A 20 21.87 -4.87 -0.73
C THR A 20 21.91 -4.51 0.76
N GLY A 21 20.74 -4.41 1.40
CA GLY A 21 20.61 -4.13 2.83
C GLY A 21 19.22 -3.65 3.25
N ASN A 22 18.90 -3.81 4.53
CA ASN A 22 17.64 -3.29 5.10
C ASN A 22 17.85 -1.88 5.65
N THR A 23 16.86 -1.01 5.44
CA THR A 23 16.81 0.36 5.98
C THR A 23 15.73 0.45 7.03
N SER A 24 16.03 1.03 8.18
CA SER A 24 15.05 1.27 9.24
C SER A 24 15.32 2.61 9.91
N GLY A 25 14.28 3.43 10.08
CA GLY A 25 14.33 4.72 10.76
C GLY A 25 13.13 4.93 11.68
N ASP A 26 13.35 5.56 12.84
CA ASP A 26 12.32 5.90 13.82
C ASP A 26 12.27 7.41 14.13
N GLY A 27 11.08 7.94 14.42
CA GLY A 27 10.89 9.32 14.87
C GLY A 27 10.47 10.29 13.77
N THR A 28 10.99 11.53 13.81
CA THR A 28 10.66 12.56 12.82
C THR A 28 11.67 12.52 11.67
N GLY A 29 11.27 12.07 10.48
CA GLY A 29 12.16 11.96 9.33
C GLY A 29 11.63 11.06 8.22
N ASN A 30 12.22 11.18 7.03
CA ASN A 30 11.86 10.33 5.89
C ASN A 30 12.83 9.14 5.79
N THR A 31 12.32 7.96 5.46
CA THR A 31 13.13 6.77 5.21
C THR A 31 13.03 6.39 3.73
N SER A 32 14.16 6.18 3.07
CA SER A 32 14.22 5.78 1.65
C SER A 32 15.20 4.64 1.45
N GLY A 33 14.85 3.64 0.65
CA GLY A 33 15.77 2.55 0.31
C GLY A 33 15.57 2.04 -1.10
N ASP A 34 16.64 2.02 -1.90
CA ASP A 34 16.61 1.47 -3.24
C ASP A 34 17.54 0.24 -3.34
N GLY A 35 17.07 -0.84 -3.96
CA GLY A 35 17.86 -2.04 -4.23
C GLY A 35 17.25 -3.33 -3.70
N THR A 36 18.07 -4.19 -3.09
CA THR A 36 17.58 -5.48 -2.55
C THR A 36 17.59 -5.44 -1.03
N GLY A 37 16.41 -5.49 -0.42
CA GLY A 37 16.25 -5.44 1.04
C GLY A 37 14.96 -4.75 1.45
N ASN A 38 14.63 -4.83 2.74
CA ASN A 38 13.39 -4.25 3.27
C ASN A 38 13.61 -2.82 3.77
N THR A 39 12.63 -1.95 3.52
CA THR A 39 12.59 -0.58 4.03
C THR A 39 11.47 -0.46 5.07
N SER A 40 11.79 0.07 6.26
CA SER A 40 10.82 0.25 7.35
C SER A 40 10.95 1.63 8.00
N GLY A 41 9.83 2.30 8.28
CA GLY A 41 9.81 3.57 9.03
C GLY A 41 8.68 3.61 10.05
N ASP A 42 8.94 4.16 11.24
CA ASP A 42 7.91 4.42 12.27
C ASP A 42 8.02 5.88 12.75
N GLY A 43 6.91 6.62 12.74
CA GLY A 43 6.80 7.94 13.36
C GLY A 43 6.22 9.00 12.43
N THR A 44 6.81 10.19 12.42
CA THR A 44 6.35 11.31 11.58
C THR A 44 7.27 11.49 10.38
N GLY A 45 6.82 11.08 9.20
CA GLY A 45 7.53 11.26 7.94
C GLY A 45 7.17 10.20 6.90
N ASN A 46 7.77 10.32 5.72
CA ASN A 46 7.44 9.45 4.59
C ASN A 46 8.41 8.27 4.48
N THR A 47 7.88 7.10 4.15
CA THR A 47 8.67 5.90 3.85
C THR A 47 8.58 5.59 2.36
N SER A 48 9.71 5.40 1.69
CA SER A 48 9.77 5.06 0.26
C SER A 48 10.72 3.90 -0.01
N GLY A 49 10.31 2.95 -0.86
CA GLY A 49 11.18 1.87 -1.34
C GLY A 49 11.05 1.63 -2.84
N ASP A 50 12.16 1.27 -3.50
CA ASP A 50 12.20 0.80 -4.90
C ASP A 50 13.13 -0.41 -5.01
N GLY A 51 12.63 -1.51 -5.57
CA GLY A 51 13.44 -2.65 -5.98
C GLY A 51 12.89 -4.00 -5.56
N THR A 52 13.67 -4.80 -4.84
CA THR A 52 13.28 -6.15 -4.41
C THR A 52 13.30 -6.23 -2.89
N GLY A 53 12.13 -6.22 -2.28
CA GLY A 53 11.95 -6.27 -0.83
C GLY A 53 10.57 -5.79 -0.44
N ASN A 54 10.33 -5.70 0.87
CA ASN A 54 9.08 -5.17 1.39
C ASN A 54 9.29 -3.75 1.94
N THR A 55 8.30 -2.89 1.69
CA THR A 55 8.25 -1.54 2.25
C THR A 55 7.16 -1.46 3.32
N SER A 56 7.50 -0.93 4.51
CA SER A 56 6.56 -0.81 5.63
C SER A 56 6.68 0.53 6.33
N GLY A 57 5.56 1.23 6.53
CA GLY A 57 5.48 2.47 7.30
C GLY A 57 4.40 2.42 8.38
N ASP A 58 4.69 2.92 9.58
CA ASP A 58 3.69 3.18 10.63
C ASP A 58 3.78 4.65 11.09
N GLY A 59 2.64 5.27 11.40
CA GLY A 59 2.55 6.58 12.03
C GLY A 59 1.91 7.66 11.15
N THR A 60 2.46 8.87 11.19
CA THR A 60 1.94 10.03 10.46
C THR A 60 2.81 10.33 9.24
N GLY A 61 2.35 9.99 8.03
CA GLY A 61 3.08 10.24 6.79
C GLY A 61 2.70 9.29 5.67
N ASN A 62 3.28 9.47 4.50
CA ASN A 62 2.95 8.66 3.32
C ASN A 62 3.92 7.49 3.16
N THR A 63 3.39 6.34 2.73
CA THR A 63 4.17 5.16 2.37
C THR A 63 4.10 4.97 0.86
N SER A 64 5.25 4.83 0.20
CA SER A 64 5.36 4.58 -1.25
C SER A 64 6.26 3.40 -1.57
N GLY A 65 5.83 2.50 -2.45
CA GLY A 65 6.63 1.36 -2.93
C GLY A 65 6.55 1.17 -4.44
N ASP A 66 7.68 0.84 -5.07
CA ASP A 66 7.76 0.25 -6.42
C ASP A 66 8.62 -1.02 -6.30
N ASP A 67 8.02 -2.05 -5.69
CA ASP A 67 8.73 -3.22 -5.21
C ASP A 67 8.27 -4.52 -5.88
N THR A 68 9.23 -5.39 -6.15
CA THR A 68 8.99 -6.84 -6.21
C THR A 68 8.88 -7.39 -4.78
N GLY A 69 7.77 -7.07 -4.13
CA GLY A 69 7.46 -7.46 -2.75
C GLY A 69 6.15 -6.83 -2.27
N ASN A 70 5.97 -6.76 -0.95
CA ASN A 70 4.73 -6.23 -0.35
C ASN A 70 4.95 -4.83 0.23
N THR A 71 3.96 -3.96 0.05
CA THR A 71 3.88 -2.66 0.71
C THR A 71 2.84 -2.67 1.83
N SER A 72 3.19 -2.16 3.02
CA SER A 72 2.27 -2.02 4.15
C SER A 72 2.36 -0.62 4.75
N GLY A 73 1.23 0.06 4.96
CA GLY A 73 1.21 1.39 5.55
C GLY A 73 0.11 1.56 6.59
N ASP A 74 0.49 1.73 7.85
CA ASP A 74 -0.46 1.89 8.96
C ASP A 74 -0.40 3.33 9.53
N GLY A 75 -1.56 3.88 9.94
CA GLY A 75 -1.67 5.18 10.60
C GLY A 75 -2.34 6.29 9.77
N THR A 76 -1.88 7.54 9.93
CA THR A 76 -2.48 8.71 9.26
C THR A 76 -1.64 9.11 8.05
N GLY A 77 -2.13 8.86 6.83
CA GLY A 77 -1.45 9.24 5.60
C GLY A 77 -1.84 8.38 4.40
N ASN A 78 -1.26 8.66 3.24
CA ASN A 78 -1.59 7.94 2.01
C ASN A 78 -0.59 6.82 1.74
N THR A 79 -1.11 5.68 1.28
CA THR A 79 -0.31 4.56 0.78
C THR A 79 -0.42 4.53 -0.74
N SER A 80 0.72 4.48 -1.44
CA SER A 80 0.78 4.38 -2.90
C SER A 80 1.77 3.31 -3.33
N CYS A 81 1.38 2.40 -4.20
CA CYS A 81 2.24 1.28 -4.59
C CYS A 81 2.06 0.88 -6.06
N TYR A 82 3.14 0.34 -6.61
CA TYR A 82 3.25 -0.22 -7.96
C TYR A 82 3.96 -1.58 -7.85
N ASP A 83 3.33 -2.52 -7.15
CA ASP A 83 4.02 -3.73 -6.71
C ASP A 83 3.62 -4.97 -7.49
N THR A 84 4.55 -5.92 -7.59
CA THR A 84 4.21 -7.30 -8.01
C THR A 84 3.79 -8.20 -6.84
N GLY A 85 3.52 -7.61 -5.68
CA GLY A 85 3.06 -8.28 -4.46
C GLY A 85 1.77 -7.69 -3.87
N ASN A 86 1.52 -7.95 -2.59
CA ASN A 86 0.31 -7.51 -1.92
C ASN A 86 0.53 -6.15 -1.25
N THR A 87 -0.52 -5.33 -1.24
CA THR A 87 -0.54 -4.07 -0.52
C THR A 87 -1.57 -4.09 0.60
N SER A 88 -1.18 -3.60 1.76
CA SER A 88 -2.07 -3.42 2.92
C SER A 88 -1.93 -2.01 3.48
N GLY A 89 -3.00 -1.50 4.06
CA GLY A 89 -2.87 -0.30 4.87
C GLY A 89 -4.06 -0.07 5.79
N ASP A 90 -3.76 0.04 7.09
CA ASP A 90 -4.75 0.21 8.14
C ASP A 90 -4.64 1.60 8.75
N GLY A 91 -5.68 2.43 8.63
CA GLY A 91 -5.66 3.78 9.20
C GLY A 91 -6.60 4.79 8.55
N THR A 92 -6.18 6.06 8.56
CA THR A 92 -6.92 7.17 7.93
C THR A 92 -6.13 7.73 6.76
N GLY A 93 -6.67 7.66 5.54
CA GLY A 93 -6.00 8.17 4.35
C GLY A 93 -6.55 7.61 3.05
N ASN A 94 -5.76 7.68 1.98
CA ASN A 94 -6.10 7.04 0.71
C ASN A 94 -5.08 5.95 0.40
N THR A 95 -5.58 4.80 -0.06
CA THR A 95 -4.74 3.71 -0.58
C THR A 95 -4.93 3.66 -2.09
N VAL A 96 -3.85 3.90 -2.82
CA VAL A 96 -3.82 3.81 -4.29
C VAL A 96 -2.83 2.73 -4.68
N CYS A 97 -3.31 1.72 -5.40
CA CYS A 97 -2.46 0.60 -5.83
C CYS A 97 -2.63 0.27 -7.30
N ASP A 98 -1.52 -0.12 -7.92
CA ASP A 98 -1.44 -0.68 -9.26
C ASP A 98 -0.61 -1.96 -9.15
N ASP A 99 -1.22 -2.96 -8.50
CA ASP A 99 -0.51 -4.16 -8.06
C ASP A 99 -1.08 -5.43 -8.66
N THR A 100 -0.20 -6.38 -8.99
CA THR A 100 -0.62 -7.74 -9.40
C THR A 100 -1.04 -8.63 -8.22
N GLY A 101 -1.12 -8.09 -7.01
CA GLY A 101 -1.51 -8.82 -5.78
C GLY A 101 -2.83 -8.35 -5.18
N ASN A 102 -3.19 -8.92 -4.03
CA ASN A 102 -4.42 -8.53 -3.32
C ASN A 102 -4.20 -7.25 -2.51
N THR A 103 -5.24 -6.41 -2.45
CA THR A 103 -5.26 -5.20 -1.61
C THR A 103 -6.33 -5.29 -0.52
N PRO A 104 -6.08 -6.01 0.59
CA PRO A 104 -6.91 -5.91 1.79
C PRO A 104 -6.50 -4.67 2.62
N GLY A 105 -7.46 -3.87 3.05
CA GLY A 105 -7.22 -2.87 4.09
C GLY A 105 -8.00 -1.58 3.88
N CYS A 106 -8.88 -1.28 4.84
CA CYS A 106 -9.12 0.08 5.31
C CYS A 106 -9.92 0.00 6.61
N ASP A 107 -9.66 0.92 7.54
CA ASP A 107 -10.53 1.22 8.69
C ASP A 107 -11.28 2.56 8.45
N SER A 108 -10.68 3.49 7.70
CA SER A 108 -11.23 4.82 7.38
C SER A 108 -10.62 5.44 6.10
N CYS A 109 -10.57 4.71 4.98
CA CYS A 109 -9.85 5.14 3.77
C CYS A 109 -10.66 5.06 2.47
N ASN A 110 -10.27 5.86 1.47
CA ASN A 110 -10.66 5.60 0.08
C ASN A 110 -9.62 4.65 -0.55
N ALA A 111 -10.04 3.44 -0.91
CA ALA A 111 -9.21 2.46 -1.59
C ALA A 111 -9.52 2.49 -3.09
N SER A 112 -8.49 2.73 -3.92
CA SER A 112 -8.60 2.65 -5.37
C SER A 112 -7.51 1.77 -5.95
N CYS A 113 -7.90 0.68 -6.62
CA CYS A 113 -6.98 -0.26 -7.25
C CYS A 113 -7.22 -0.38 -8.75
N CYS A 114 -6.18 -0.70 -9.51
CA CYS A 114 -6.26 -0.99 -10.94
C CYS A 114 -5.59 -2.34 -11.27
N ASP A 115 -6.18 -3.52 -10.99
CA ASP A 115 -5.61 -4.79 -11.49
C ASP A 115 -6.53 -6.05 -11.45
N THR A 116 -5.91 -7.21 -11.63
CA THR A 116 -6.34 -8.59 -11.84
C THR A 116 -6.69 -9.36 -10.57
N HIS A 117 -6.84 -8.68 -9.43
CA HIS A 117 -6.93 -9.31 -8.10
C HIS A 117 -7.91 -8.60 -7.16
N ASN A 118 -8.13 -9.19 -5.97
CA ASN A 118 -9.21 -8.76 -5.09
C ASN A 118 -8.84 -7.51 -4.28
N THR A 119 -9.80 -6.59 -4.17
CA THR A 119 -9.67 -5.36 -3.40
C THR A 119 -10.78 -5.26 -2.39
N GLY A 120 -10.42 -4.88 -1.16
CA GLY A 120 -11.44 -4.63 -0.15
C GLY A 120 -11.05 -3.69 0.97
N CYS A 121 -12.09 -3.07 1.52
CA CYS A 121 -12.06 -2.00 2.51
C CYS A 121 -13.09 -2.38 3.58
N TYR A 122 -12.78 -2.16 4.85
CA TYR A 122 -13.66 -2.42 5.97
C TYR A 122 -14.03 -1.09 6.67
N ASP A 123 -15.14 -1.02 7.40
CA ASP A 123 -15.56 0.14 8.22
C ASP A 123 -16.06 1.43 7.52
N THR A 124 -15.21 2.34 7.04
CA THR A 124 -15.66 3.66 6.52
C THR A 124 -14.82 4.10 5.32
N GLY A 125 -15.41 4.21 4.13
CA GLY A 125 -14.60 4.48 2.95
C GLY A 125 -15.29 4.19 1.63
N ASN A 126 -14.76 4.79 0.56
CA ASN A 126 -15.13 4.37 -0.79
C ASN A 126 -14.12 3.32 -1.27
N THR A 127 -14.59 2.32 -1.99
CA THR A 127 -13.75 1.31 -2.62
C THR A 127 -14.02 1.35 -4.11
N SER A 128 -12.98 1.51 -4.91
CA SER A 128 -13.06 1.45 -6.37
C SER A 128 -12.06 0.44 -6.89
N GLY A 129 -12.53 -0.58 -7.61
CA GLY A 129 -11.67 -1.51 -8.31
C GLY A 129 -11.85 -1.42 -9.82
N VAL A 130 -10.74 -1.41 -10.55
CA VAL A 130 -10.73 -1.55 -12.02
C VAL A 130 -9.89 -2.76 -12.39
N GLY A 131 -10.38 -3.66 -13.25
CA GLY A 131 -9.57 -4.77 -13.78
C GLY A 131 -10.23 -6.15 -13.67
N THR A 132 -9.45 -7.20 -13.36
CA THR A 132 -9.94 -8.59 -13.39
C THR A 132 -9.97 -9.24 -12.00
N GLY A 133 -10.65 -8.62 -11.04
CA GLY A 133 -10.72 -9.13 -9.66
C GLY A 133 -12.01 -8.74 -8.92
N ASN A 134 -12.21 -9.31 -7.73
CA ASN A 134 -13.40 -9.00 -6.94
C ASN A 134 -13.19 -7.72 -6.12
N THR A 135 -14.18 -6.83 -6.13
CA THR A 135 -14.19 -5.64 -5.27
C THR A 135 -15.19 -5.85 -4.14
N SER A 136 -14.78 -5.71 -2.88
CA SER A 136 -15.65 -5.88 -1.72
C SER A 136 -15.51 -4.72 -0.73
N GLY A 137 -16.60 -4.04 -0.39
CA GLY A 137 -16.62 -3.06 0.70
C GLY A 137 -17.49 -3.54 1.86
N ASP A 138 -16.99 -3.47 3.09
CA ASP A 138 -17.78 -3.65 4.31
C ASP A 138 -17.84 -2.30 5.05
N GLY A 139 -19.00 -1.93 5.62
CA GLY A 139 -19.15 -0.72 6.44
C GLY A 139 -19.90 0.47 5.81
N THR A 140 -19.37 1.67 5.90
CA THR A 140 -20.03 2.94 5.53
C THR A 140 -19.30 3.60 4.35
N GLY A 141 -19.86 3.46 3.15
CA GLY A 141 -19.35 4.15 1.95
C GLY A 141 -19.63 3.39 0.65
N ASN A 142 -19.21 3.97 -0.48
CA ASN A 142 -19.59 3.46 -1.80
C ASN A 142 -18.57 2.45 -2.33
N THR A 143 -19.06 1.32 -2.83
CA THR A 143 -18.25 0.32 -3.54
C THR A 143 -18.54 0.40 -5.04
N SER A 144 -17.50 0.55 -5.85
CA SER A 144 -17.56 0.56 -7.31
C SER A 144 -16.59 -0.45 -7.90
N GLY A 145 -17.03 -1.28 -8.85
CA GLY A 145 -16.16 -2.19 -9.59
C GLY A 145 -16.36 -2.08 -11.11
N ASP A 146 -15.28 -1.85 -11.85
CA ASP A 146 -15.25 -1.82 -13.32
C ASP A 146 -14.32 -2.93 -13.86
N GLY A 147 -14.86 -3.88 -14.63
CA GLY A 147 -14.07 -4.96 -15.24
C GLY A 147 -14.57 -6.38 -14.98
N THR A 148 -13.71 -7.40 -15.04
CA THR A 148 -14.14 -8.80 -14.94
C THR A 148 -14.00 -9.33 -13.51
N GLY A 149 -15.06 -9.28 -12.72
CA GLY A 149 -15.08 -9.79 -11.34
C GLY A 149 -16.38 -9.47 -10.61
N ASN A 150 -16.51 -9.92 -9.37
CA ASN A 150 -17.68 -9.69 -8.54
C ASN A 150 -17.50 -8.41 -7.71
N THR A 151 -18.51 -7.55 -7.70
CA THR A 151 -18.58 -6.40 -6.78
C THR A 151 -19.58 -6.70 -5.68
N SER A 152 -19.16 -6.63 -4.42
CA SER A 152 -20.00 -6.87 -3.23
C SER A 152 -19.88 -5.71 -2.26
N GLY A 153 -20.98 -5.35 -1.60
CA GLY A 153 -20.97 -4.39 -0.50
C GLY A 153 -21.84 -4.88 0.64
N ASP A 154 -21.30 -4.97 1.85
CA ASP A 154 -22.06 -5.26 3.08
C ASP A 154 -22.01 -4.01 3.96
N GLY A 155 -22.98 -3.11 3.85
CA GLY A 155 -22.82 -1.78 4.42
C GLY A 155 -23.95 -0.79 4.17
N THR A 156 -23.77 0.45 4.64
CA THR A 156 -24.75 1.54 4.53
C THR A 156 -24.56 2.46 3.31
N GLY A 157 -23.71 2.08 2.35
CA GLY A 157 -23.48 2.85 1.12
C GLY A 157 -23.93 2.15 -0.16
N ASN A 158 -23.61 2.76 -1.31
CA ASN A 158 -24.05 2.25 -2.61
C ASN A 158 -23.03 1.29 -3.20
N THR A 159 -23.52 0.17 -3.74
CA THR A 159 -22.72 -0.76 -4.56
C THR A 159 -23.08 -0.58 -6.03
N SER A 160 -22.09 -0.32 -6.87
CA SER A 160 -22.23 -0.20 -8.32
C SER A 160 -21.16 -1.04 -9.01
N GLY A 161 -21.51 -1.77 -10.07
CA GLY A 161 -20.50 -2.41 -10.90
C GLY A 161 -21.05 -2.74 -12.28
N ASP A 162 -20.21 -2.61 -13.29
CA ASP A 162 -20.55 -2.96 -14.69
C ASP A 162 -19.90 -4.29 -15.13
N GLY A 163 -19.28 -4.98 -14.18
CA GLY A 163 -18.52 -6.18 -14.45
C GLY A 163 -19.33 -7.40 -14.86
N THR A 164 -18.81 -8.14 -15.83
CA THR A 164 -19.38 -9.43 -16.25
C THR A 164 -18.93 -10.53 -15.28
N GLY A 165 -19.55 -10.61 -14.10
CA GLY A 165 -19.33 -11.72 -13.18
C GLY A 165 -19.75 -13.05 -13.80
N ASN A 166 -18.89 -14.07 -13.73
CA ASN A 166 -19.31 -15.44 -13.96
C ASN A 166 -20.10 -15.89 -12.71
N PRO A 167 -21.30 -16.50 -12.84
CA PRO A 167 -22.17 -16.87 -11.71
C PRO A 167 -21.50 -17.75 -10.66
#